data_AF-A0A1V2Q8A1-F1
#
_entry.id   AF-A0A1V2Q8A1-F1
#
_cell.length_a   1.000
_cell.length_b   1.000
_cell.length_c   1.000
_cell.angle_alpha   90.00
_cell.angle_beta   90.00
_cell.angle_gamma   90.00
#
_symmetry.space_group_name_H-M   'P 1'
#
loop_
_entity.id
_entity.type
_entity.pdbx_description
1 polymer ?
#
loop_
_entity_poly.entity_id
_entity_poly.type
_entity_poly.pdbx_seq_one_letter_code
_entity_poly.pdbx_strand_id
1 'polypeptide(L)' 'MNWYRANDFTGYEQIVRVPVLFVASDDDPFVAPYGVERTHRWVKGPYRLEVLHGAGHNVPEVLAGATSALLLDHLREY' A
#
# COMPACT_ATOMS: atom_id res chain seq x y z
N MET A 1 -20.78 0.97 -1.61
CA MET A 1 -21.21 2.06 -0.70
C MET A 1 -21.56 1.58 0.72
N ASN A 2 -22.08 0.35 0.93
CA ASN A 2 -22.56 -0.09 2.25
C ASN A 2 -21.46 -0.43 3.26
N TRP A 3 -20.24 -0.69 2.78
CA TRP A 3 -19.09 -1.05 3.63
C TRP A 3 -18.67 0.10 4.58
N TYR A 4 -18.63 1.35 4.09
CA TYR A 4 -18.31 2.52 4.92
C TYR A 4 -19.36 2.82 6.01
N ARG A 5 -20.63 2.45 5.79
CA ARG A 5 -21.72 2.69 6.75
C ARG A 5 -21.84 1.58 7.81
N ALA A 6 -21.36 0.39 7.48
CA ALA A 6 -21.32 -0.74 8.42
C ALA A 6 -20.08 -0.71 9.32
N ASN A 7 -19.14 0.21 9.06
CA ASN A 7 -17.91 0.35 9.81
C ASN A 7 -18.13 1.31 10.98
N ASP A 8 -17.85 0.85 12.20
CA ASP A 8 -17.92 1.66 13.43
C ASP A 8 -16.62 2.43 13.72
N PHE A 9 -15.60 2.23 12.89
CA PHE A 9 -14.25 2.82 13.00
C PHE A 9 -13.56 2.55 14.34
N THR A 10 -13.94 1.48 15.05
CA THR A 10 -13.28 1.08 16.30
C THR A 10 -12.13 0.10 16.05
N GLY A 11 -11.07 0.14 16.87
CA GLY A 11 -9.95 -0.82 16.79
C GLY A 11 -8.95 -0.61 15.65
N TYR A 12 -9.15 0.39 14.78
CA TYR A 12 -8.21 0.76 13.71
C TYR A 12 -6.98 1.53 14.19
N GLU A 13 -6.94 1.89 15.47
CA GLU A 13 -5.78 2.55 16.10
C GLU A 13 -4.61 1.60 16.40
N GLN A 14 -4.76 0.30 16.10
CA GLN A 14 -3.71 -0.68 16.30
C GLN A 14 -2.59 -0.50 15.26
N ILE A 15 -1.35 -0.45 15.75
CA ILE A 15 -0.16 -0.33 14.91
C ILE A 15 0.13 -1.66 14.21
N VAL A 16 0.42 -1.61 12.91
CA VAL A 16 0.73 -2.81 12.09
C VAL A 16 2.09 -3.38 12.49
N ARG A 17 2.17 -4.69 12.76
CA ARG A 17 3.41 -5.37 13.22
C ARG A 17 3.93 -6.45 12.27
N VAL A 18 3.18 -6.79 11.23
CA VAL A 18 3.60 -7.76 10.21
C VAL A 18 4.46 -7.07 9.14
N PRO A 19 5.23 -7.82 8.33
CA PRO A 19 5.90 -7.27 7.15
C PRO A 19 4.90 -6.57 6.20
N VAL A 20 5.29 -5.42 5.67
CA VAL A 20 4.46 -4.61 4.77
C VAL A 20 5.26 -4.21 3.53
N LEU A 21 4.72 -4.57 2.37
CA LEU A 21 5.04 -3.96 1.09
C LEU A 21 3.92 -2.97 0.73
N PHE A 22 4.26 -1.69 0.60
CA PHE A 22 3.36 -0.66 0.06
C PHE A 22 3.81 -0.32 -1.36
N VAL A 23 3.00 -0.69 -2.36
CA VAL A 23 3.18 -0.28 -3.76
C VAL A 23 2.30 0.92 -4.06
N ALA A 24 2.86 1.99 -4.60
CA ALA A 24 2.17 3.24 -4.95
C ALA A 24 2.55 3.69 -6.37
N SER A 25 1.80 4.64 -6.93
CA SER A 25 2.19 5.37 -8.14
C SER A 25 2.46 6.83 -7.81
N ASP A 26 3.42 7.45 -8.51
CA ASP A 26 3.75 8.87 -8.33
C ASP A 26 2.76 9.84 -9.00
N ASP A 27 1.91 9.33 -9.89
CA ASP A 27 0.90 10.07 -10.63
C ASP A 27 -0.54 9.67 -10.27
N ASP A 28 -0.76 8.98 -9.13
CA ASP A 28 -2.09 8.62 -8.66
C ASP A 28 -2.90 9.88 -8.23
N PRO A 29 -4.01 10.23 -8.92
CA PRO A 29 -4.78 11.43 -8.60
C PRO A 29 -5.67 11.28 -7.36
N PHE A 30 -5.81 10.06 -6.82
CA PHE A 30 -6.69 9.77 -5.68
C PHE A 30 -5.94 9.57 -4.36
N VAL A 31 -4.61 9.45 -4.41
CA VAL A 31 -3.77 9.22 -3.22
C VAL A 31 -2.79 10.38 -3.05
N ALA A 32 -2.92 11.11 -1.94
CA ALA A 32 -2.02 12.22 -1.65
C ALA A 32 -0.58 11.72 -1.40
N PRO A 33 0.45 12.35 -2.02
CA PRO A 33 1.85 11.96 -1.83
C PRO A 33 2.28 11.92 -0.36
N TYR A 34 1.80 12.88 0.43
CA TYR A 34 2.07 12.93 1.87
C TYR A 34 1.60 11.66 2.61
N GLY A 35 0.48 11.07 2.19
CA GLY A 35 -0.03 9.82 2.76
C GLY A 35 0.91 8.65 2.46
N VAL A 36 1.36 8.53 1.22
CA VAL A 36 2.32 7.51 0.78
C VAL A 36 3.61 7.62 1.61
N GLU A 37 4.20 8.81 1.68
CA GLU A 37 5.45 9.07 2.41
C GLU A 37 5.35 8.78 3.91
N ARG A 38 4.21 9.07 4.54
CA ARG A 38 4.05 9.03 6.01
C ARG A 38 3.50 7.72 6.53
N THR A 39 3.01 6.83 5.67
CA THR A 39 2.36 5.57 6.08
C THR A 39 3.28 4.69 6.94
N HIS A 40 4.59 4.70 6.68
CA HIS A 40 5.59 3.98 7.48
C HIS A 40 5.51 4.26 9.00
N ARG A 41 5.00 5.43 9.41
CA ARG A 41 4.88 5.80 10.83
C ARG A 41 3.90 4.94 11.61
N TRP A 42 2.99 4.27 10.90
CA TRP A 42 1.94 3.41 11.46
C TRP A 42 2.30 1.91 11.36
N VAL A 43 3.52 1.60 10.92
CA VAL A 43 4.04 0.24 10.78
C VAL A 43 5.26 0.08 11.69
N LYS A 44 5.27 -0.98 12.50
CA LYS A 44 6.39 -1.40 13.37
C LYS A 44 7.04 -2.70 12.93
N GLY A 45 6.44 -3.41 11.98
CA GLY A 45 7.11 -4.50 11.26
C GLY A 45 8.06 -3.99 10.18
N PRO A 46 8.76 -4.90 9.47
CA PRO A 46 9.49 -4.55 8.25
C PRO A 46 8.59 -3.78 7.27
N TYR A 47 9.07 -2.66 6.73
CA TYR A 47 8.31 -1.81 5.84
C TYR A 47 9.12 -1.48 4.59
N ARG A 48 8.55 -1.77 3.43
CA ARG A 48 9.10 -1.46 2.12
C ARG A 48 8.09 -0.64 1.33
N LEU A 49 8.50 0.52 0.84
CA LEU A 49 7.72 1.37 -0.06
C LEU A 49 8.32 1.27 -1.46
N GLU A 50 7.49 0.98 -2.44
CA GLU A 50 7.84 0.94 -3.86
C GLU A 50 6.93 1.90 -4.62
N VAL A 51 7.51 2.96 -5.17
CA VAL A 51 6.79 3.95 -5.97
C VAL A 51 7.10 3.69 -7.43
N LEU A 52 6.07 3.31 -8.18
CA LEU A 52 6.15 3.07 -9.61
C LEU A 52 5.77 4.33 -10.38
N HIS A 53 6.41 4.55 -11.53
CA HIS A 53 6.17 5.73 -12.35
C HIS A 53 5.04 5.48 -13.36
N GLY A 54 4.07 6.38 -13.44
CA GLY A 54 3.09 6.40 -14.53
C GLY A 54 2.03 5.29 -14.48
N ALA A 55 1.81 4.66 -13.32
CA ALA A 55 0.86 3.57 -13.14
C ALA A 55 -0.56 4.03 -12.78
N GLY A 56 -0.73 5.31 -12.41
CA GLY A 56 -1.96 5.87 -11.87
C GLY A 56 -2.49 5.07 -10.68
N HIS A 57 -3.82 4.98 -10.58
CA HIS A 57 -4.47 4.35 -9.43
C HIS A 57 -4.50 2.81 -9.49
N ASN A 58 -4.56 2.26 -10.69
CA ASN A 58 -4.79 0.83 -10.94
C ASN A 58 -3.46 0.13 -11.26
N VAL A 59 -2.53 0.23 -10.31
CA VAL A 59 -1.15 -0.27 -10.46
C VAL A 59 -1.08 -1.74 -10.89
N PRO A 60 -1.87 -2.67 -10.32
CA PRO A 60 -1.85 -4.07 -10.74
C PRO A 60 -2.28 -4.29 -12.19
N GLU A 61 -3.18 -3.47 -12.71
CA GLU A 61 -3.67 -3.56 -14.09
C GLU A 61 -2.70 -2.92 -15.08
N VAL A 62 -2.14 -1.75 -14.73
CA VAL A 62 -1.26 -0.99 -15.63
C VAL A 62 0.14 -1.59 -15.68
N LEU A 63 0.70 -1.99 -14.53
CA LEU A 63 2.04 -2.56 -14.39
C LEU A 63 2.00 -3.94 -13.74
N ALA A 64 1.23 -4.86 -14.32
CA ALA A 64 1.02 -6.22 -13.80
C ALA A 64 2.33 -7.00 -13.56
N GLY A 65 3.29 -6.90 -14.48
CA GLY A 65 4.58 -7.59 -14.38
C GLY A 65 5.42 -7.08 -13.19
N ALA A 66 5.53 -5.76 -13.04
CA ALA A 66 6.26 -5.15 -11.93
C ALA A 66 5.58 -5.46 -10.59
N THR A 67 4.25 -5.32 -10.54
CA THR A 67 3.44 -5.67 -9.36
C THR A 67 3.66 -7.12 -8.96
N SER A 68 3.59 -8.06 -9.91
CA SER A 68 3.79 -9.49 -9.64
C SER A 68 5.20 -9.79 -9.13
N ALA A 69 6.23 -9.14 -9.69
CA ALA A 69 7.61 -9.31 -9.24
C ALA A 69 7.78 -8.85 -7.77
N LEU A 70 7.26 -7.66 -7.43
CA LEU A 70 7.32 -7.14 -6.06
C LEU A 70 6.59 -8.05 -5.06
N LEU A 71 5.43 -8.59 -5.44
CA LEU A 71 4.70 -9.55 -4.61
C LEU A 71 5.51 -10.84 -4.40
N LEU A 72 6.07 -11.41 -5.47
CA LEU A 72 6.87 -12.64 -5.37
C LEU A 72 8.13 -12.43 -4.52
N ASP A 73 8.79 -11.28 -4.61
CA ASP A 73 9.94 -10.95 -3.78
C ASP A 73 9.54 -10.88 -2.30
N HIS A 74 8.45 -10.16 -1.98
CA HIS A 74 7.97 -10.03 -0.61
C HIS A 74 7.58 -11.38 0.00
N LEU A 75 6.85 -12.21 -0.75
CA LEU A 75 6.38 -13.54 -0.31
C LEU A 75 7.50 -14.58 -0.19
N ARG A 76 8.66 -14.36 -0.81
CA ARG A 76 9.83 -15.22 -0.65
C ARG A 76 10.65 -14.84 0.57
N GLU A 77 10.62 -13.56 0.95
CA GLU A 77 11.37 -13.02 2.08
C GLU A 77 10.70 -13.32 3.43
N TYR A 78 9.37 -13.43 3.46
CA TYR A 78 8.55 -13.58 4.68
C TYR A 78 7.51 -14.69 4.55
#